data_AF-A0A968C3W5-F1
#
_entry.id   AF-A0A968C3W5-F1
#
_cell.length_a   1.000
_cell.length_b   1.000
_cell.length_c   1.000
_cell.angle_alpha   90.00
_cell.angle_beta   90.00
_cell.angle_gamma   90.00
#
_symmetry.space_group_name_H-M   'P 1'
#
loop_
_entity.id
_entity.type
_entity.pdbx_description
1 polymer ?
#
loop_
_entity_poly.entity_id
_entity_poly.type
_entity_poly.pdbx_seq_one_letter_code
_entity_poly.pdbx_strand_id
1 'polypeptide(L)'
;IGLGTEHLEQTVETYHAVLRAAVEAGTSYVDLLYVEPEYWEEFGSLYRKYRDHLVLAAHWASGPRYDLEYCQSTFDNILSNVGNVEVAMMTMIDDG
;
A
#
# COMPACT_ATOMS: atom_id res chain seq x y z
N ILE A 1 -3.68 -14.41 8.25
CA ILE A 1 -2.38 -14.17 7.59
C ILE A 1 -2.55 -12.88 6.79
N GLY A 2 -1.53 -12.03 6.76
CA GLY A 2 -1.51 -10.79 5.98
C GLY A 2 -0.50 -10.89 4.84
N LEU A 3 -0.69 -10.12 3.78
CA LEU A 3 0.21 -10.05 2.64
C LEU A 3 1.06 -8.77 2.70
N GLY A 4 2.37 -8.92 2.94
CA GLY A 4 3.36 -7.87 2.68
C GLY A 4 3.80 -7.88 1.21
N THR A 5 4.05 -6.70 0.63
CA THR A 5 4.39 -6.56 -0.80
C THR A 5 5.83 -6.11 -1.07
N GLU A 6 6.65 -5.93 -0.04
CA GLU A 6 7.97 -5.29 -0.11
C GLU A 6 8.98 -6.01 -1.02
N HIS A 7 8.84 -7.33 -1.16
CA HIS A 7 9.74 -8.19 -1.94
C HIS A 7 9.13 -8.72 -3.24
N LEU A 8 7.96 -8.20 -3.63
CA LEU A 8 7.37 -8.55 -4.91
C LEU A 8 8.12 -7.86 -6.05
N GLU A 9 8.20 -8.54 -7.19
CA GLU A 9 8.57 -7.87 -8.44
C GLU A 9 7.53 -6.76 -8.71
N GLN A 10 8.03 -5.55 -8.97
CA GLN A 10 7.19 -4.36 -9.13
C GLN A 10 6.60 -4.28 -10.54
N THR A 11 5.74 -5.24 -10.87
CA THR A 11 4.96 -5.27 -12.11
C THR A 11 3.48 -5.44 -11.81
N VAL A 12 2.63 -4.81 -12.63
CA VAL A 12 1.17 -4.91 -12.51
C VAL A 12 0.70 -6.37 -12.58
N GLU A 13 1.34 -7.17 -13.43
CA GLU A 13 1.05 -8.60 -13.60
C GLU A 13 1.31 -9.38 -12.30
N THR A 14 2.46 -9.14 -11.66
CA THR A 14 2.82 -9.79 -10.40
C THR A 14 1.87 -9.38 -9.27
N TYR A 15 1.59 -8.08 -9.12
CA TYR A 15 0.63 -7.62 -8.11
C TYR A 15 -0.76 -8.23 -8.30
N HIS A 16 -1.26 -8.27 -9.54
CA HIS A 16 -2.56 -8.86 -9.85
C HIS A 16 -2.60 -10.35 -9.55
N ALA A 17 -1.57 -11.11 -9.93
CA ALA A 17 -1.50 -12.54 -9.67
C ALA A 17 -1.50 -12.84 -8.16
N VAL A 18 -0.70 -12.11 -7.39
CA VAL A 18 -0.57 -12.31 -5.93
C VAL A 18 -1.83 -11.88 -5.19
N LEU A 19 -2.39 -10.70 -5.50
CA LEU A 19 -3.62 -10.23 -4.84
C LEU A 19 -4.80 -11.15 -5.11
N ARG A 20 -4.97 -11.61 -6.35
CA ARG A 20 -6.02 -12.57 -6.68
C ARG A 20 -5.85 -13.86 -5.88
N ALA A 21 -4.64 -14.43 -5.85
CA ALA A 21 -4.37 -15.65 -5.11
C ALA A 21 -4.61 -15.48 -3.60
N ALA A 22 -4.24 -14.33 -3.04
CA ALA A 22 -4.46 -14.01 -1.63
C ALA A 22 -5.96 -13.96 -1.30
N VAL A 23 -6.77 -13.29 -2.13
CA VAL A 23 -8.22 -13.22 -1.97
C VAL A 23 -8.87 -14.60 -2.13
N GLU A 24 -8.48 -15.37 -3.15
CA GLU A 24 -8.98 -16.74 -3.37
C GLU A 24 -8.64 -17.69 -2.21
N ALA A 25 -7.51 -17.47 -1.54
CA ALA A 25 -7.11 -18.21 -0.34
C ALA A 25 -7.77 -17.71 0.96
N GLY A 26 -8.60 -16.66 0.90
CA GLY A 26 -9.30 -16.09 2.06
C GLY A 26 -8.46 -15.11 2.89
N THR A 27 -7.38 -14.56 2.33
CA THR A 27 -6.62 -13.46 2.95
C THR A 27 -7.47 -12.20 2.94
N SER A 28 -7.46 -11.47 4.06
CA SER A 28 -8.27 -10.27 4.25
C SER A 28 -7.45 -9.03 4.61
N TYR A 29 -6.11 -9.08 4.53
CA TYR A 29 -5.23 -7.99 4.93
C TYR A 29 -4.03 -7.86 3.98
N VAL A 30 -3.74 -6.64 3.55
CA VAL A 30 -2.55 -6.29 2.76
C VAL A 30 -1.82 -5.11 3.39
N ASP A 31 -0.49 -5.17 3.36
CA ASP A 31 0.44 -4.16 3.89
C ASP A 31 1.30 -3.60 2.77
N LEU A 32 1.24 -2.28 2.58
CA LEU A 32 1.93 -1.58 1.49
C LEU A 32 2.89 -0.55 2.05
N LEU A 33 4.17 -0.71 1.70
CA LEU A 33 5.28 0.10 2.20
C LEU A 33 5.62 1.30 1.32
N TYR A 34 5.41 1.19 0.01
CA TYR A 34 5.89 2.16 -0.98
C TYR A 34 5.00 3.42 -1.03
N VAL A 35 5.58 4.57 -1.37
CA VAL A 35 4.90 5.89 -1.34
C VAL A 35 4.94 6.63 -2.67
N GLU A 36 5.64 6.05 -3.65
CA GLU A 36 5.81 6.59 -5.00
C GLU A 36 4.44 6.72 -5.71
N PRO A 37 4.14 7.85 -6.36
CA PRO A 37 2.87 8.06 -7.06
C PRO A 37 2.53 6.97 -8.07
N GLU A 38 3.52 6.53 -8.86
CA GLU A 38 3.36 5.53 -9.90
C GLU A 38 2.96 4.16 -9.31
N TYR A 39 3.55 3.80 -8.17
CA TYR A 39 3.19 2.59 -7.42
C TYR A 39 1.71 2.63 -7.00
N TRP A 40 1.25 3.76 -6.47
CA TRP A 40 -0.13 3.92 -6.02
C TRP A 40 -1.15 4.02 -7.16
N GLU A 41 -0.76 4.58 -8.30
CA GLU A 41 -1.62 4.59 -9.50
C GLU A 41 -1.90 3.16 -9.99
N GLU A 42 -0.85 2.35 -10.11
CA GLU A 42 -0.94 0.96 -10.54
C GLU A 42 -1.65 0.09 -9.49
N PHE A 43 -1.15 0.10 -8.25
CA PHE A 43 -1.68 -0.74 -7.18
C PHE A 43 -3.09 -0.31 -6.77
N GLY A 44 -3.34 0.99 -6.64
CA GLY A 44 -4.64 1.51 -6.21
C GLY A 44 -5.75 1.10 -7.17
N SER A 45 -5.50 1.14 -8.47
CA SER A 45 -6.45 0.65 -9.48
C SER A 45 -6.79 -0.83 -9.34
N LEU A 46 -5.80 -1.64 -8.98
CA LEU A 46 -5.97 -3.05 -8.72
C LEU A 46 -6.70 -3.31 -7.41
N TYR A 47 -6.27 -2.68 -6.31
CA TYR A 47 -6.84 -2.80 -4.98
C TYR A 47 -8.33 -2.44 -4.95
N ARG A 48 -8.75 -1.40 -5.67
CA ARG A 48 -10.16 -0.99 -5.74
C ARG A 48 -11.10 -2.13 -6.17
N LYS A 49 -10.62 -3.11 -6.95
CA LYS A 49 -11.40 -4.31 -7.35
C LYS A 49 -11.66 -5.29 -6.19
N TYR A 50 -10.80 -5.26 -5.19
CA TYR A 50 -10.80 -6.14 -4.01
C TYR A 50 -11.11 -5.39 -2.71
N ARG A 51 -11.46 -4.10 -2.80
CA ARG A 51 -11.63 -3.19 -1.66
C ARG A 51 -12.56 -3.73 -0.56
N ASP A 52 -13.63 -4.41 -0.95
CA ASP A 52 -14.62 -4.95 -0.01
C ASP A 52 -14.18 -6.28 0.62
N HIS A 53 -13.08 -6.86 0.16
CA HIS A 53 -12.54 -8.15 0.62
C HIS A 53 -11.27 -7.98 1.46
N LEU A 54 -10.60 -6.84 1.34
CA LEU A 54 -9.29 -6.59 1.93
C LEU A 54 -9.33 -5.39 2.88
N VAL A 55 -8.67 -5.56 4.02
CA VAL A 55 -8.21 -4.49 4.91
C VAL A 55 -6.86 -4.02 4.40
N LEU A 56 -6.70 -2.70 4.28
CA LEU A 56 -5.44 -2.10 3.83
C LEU A 56 -4.72 -1.40 4.98
N ALA A 57 -3.49 -1.82 5.21
CA ALA A 57 -2.47 -1.04 5.89
C ALA A 57 -1.60 -0.32 4.86
N ALA A 58 -1.59 1.01 4.95
CA ALA A 58 -0.80 1.85 4.08
C ALA A 58 0.24 2.62 4.89
N HIS A 59 1.47 2.56 4.44
CA HIS A 59 2.54 3.37 4.94
C HIS A 59 2.58 4.72 4.23
N TRP A 60 2.79 5.80 4.98
CA TRP A 60 3.04 7.14 4.45
C TRP A 60 4.36 7.70 4.96
N ALA A 61 4.83 8.78 4.32
CA ALA A 61 6.18 9.32 4.48
C ALA A 61 7.29 8.29 4.17
N SER A 62 8.54 8.66 4.42
CA SER A 62 9.67 7.76 4.21
C SER A 62 10.67 7.89 5.36
N GLY A 63 11.38 6.80 5.63
CA GLY A 63 12.44 6.73 6.62
C GLY A 63 13.40 7.93 6.68
N PRO A 64 13.84 8.49 5.54
CA PRO A 64 14.77 9.63 5.55
C PRO A 64 14.10 11.01 5.52
N ARG A 65 12.76 11.11 5.38
CA ARG A 65 12.09 12.39 5.12
C ARG A 65 10.75 12.51 5.85
N TYR A 66 10.66 13.50 6.74
CA TYR A 66 9.55 13.70 7.66
C TYR A 66 8.98 15.13 7.69
N ASP A 67 9.35 15.99 6.75
CA ASP A 67 8.75 17.33 6.68
C ASP A 67 7.25 17.23 6.40
N LEU A 68 6.48 18.18 6.97
CA LEU A 68 5.02 18.17 6.94
C LEU A 68 4.48 18.10 5.50
N GLU A 69 5.08 18.84 4.57
CA GLU A 69 4.68 18.88 3.18
C GLU A 69 4.83 17.50 2.51
N TYR A 70 5.92 16.80 2.77
CA TYR A 70 6.14 15.46 2.26
C TYR A 70 5.21 14.41 2.89
N CYS A 71 5.05 14.44 4.20
CA CYS A 71 4.11 13.56 4.90
C CYS A 71 2.68 13.75 4.37
N GLN A 72 2.25 15.01 4.18
CA GLN A 72 0.93 15.31 3.65
C GLN A 72 0.77 14.87 2.20
N SER A 73 1.75 15.15 1.34
CA SER A 73 1.65 14.77 -0.09
C SER A 73 1.61 13.26 -0.31
N THR A 74 2.40 12.48 0.45
CA THR A 74 2.35 11.01 0.38
C THR A 74 1.03 10.47 0.94
N PHE A 75 0.49 11.05 2.01
CA PHE A 75 -0.81 10.67 2.55
C PHE A 75 -1.95 10.96 1.56
N ASP A 76 -1.98 12.16 0.98
CA ASP A 76 -3.00 12.56 0.00
C ASP A 76 -2.92 11.69 -1.26
N ASN A 77 -1.71 11.33 -1.71
CA ASN A 77 -1.50 10.41 -2.83
C ASN A 77 -2.16 9.05 -2.57
N ILE A 78 -1.99 8.47 -1.38
CA ILE A 78 -2.65 7.22 -0.98
C ILE A 78 -4.16 7.37 -1.07
N LEU A 79 -4.74 8.37 -0.41
CA LEU A 79 -6.19 8.55 -0.35
C LEU A 79 -6.80 8.82 -1.73
N SER A 80 -6.11 9.55 -2.61
CA SER A 80 -6.57 9.78 -3.98
C SER A 80 -6.69 8.49 -4.79
N ASN A 81 -5.90 7.46 -4.45
CA ASN A 81 -5.86 6.19 -5.15
C ASN A 81 -6.78 5.13 -4.52
N VAL A 82 -6.97 5.11 -3.20
CA VAL A 82 -7.76 4.05 -2.55
C VAL A 82 -8.97 4.54 -1.75
N GLY A 83 -9.17 5.86 -1.67
CA GLY A 83 -10.24 6.50 -0.93
C GLY A 83 -9.95 6.53 0.57
N ASN A 84 -10.00 5.37 1.22
CA ASN A 84 -9.70 5.22 2.64
C ASN A 84 -8.88 3.95 2.91
N VAL A 85 -8.16 3.98 4.03
CA VAL A 85 -7.35 2.87 4.55
C VAL A 85 -7.83 2.53 5.96
N GLU A 86 -7.78 1.26 6.33
CA GLU A 86 -8.18 0.81 7.67
C GLU A 86 -7.07 1.05 8.70
N VAL A 87 -5.82 0.90 8.28
CA VAL A 87 -4.65 1.16 9.11
C VAL A 87 -3.72 2.08 8.33
N ALA A 88 -3.30 3.16 8.97
CA ALA A 88 -2.38 4.11 8.37
C ALA A 88 -1.17 4.26 9.28
N MET A 89 0.02 4.02 8.74
CA MET A 89 1.25 3.94 9.52
C MET A 89 2.29 4.90 8.95
N MET A 90 3.01 5.59 9.81
CA MET A 90 4.20 6.33 9.40
C MET A 90 5.35 5.36 9.20
N THR A 91 6.02 5.42 8.05
CA THR A 91 7.27 4.70 7.83
C THR A 91 8.37 5.30 8.70
N MET A 92 8.72 4.62 9.78
CA MET A 92 9.87 4.97 10.61
C MET A 92 11.03 4.03 10.29
N ILE A 93 12.23 4.59 10.12
CA ILE A 93 13.45 3.81 10.25
C ILE A 93 13.91 3.99 11.69
N ASP A 94 14.17 2.88 12.37
CA ASP A 94 14.85 2.91 13.66
C ASP A 94 16.33 3.16 13.39
N ASP A 95 16.77 4.39 13.64
CA ASP A 95 18.18 4.78 13.57
C ASP A 95 18.85 4.23 14.83
N GLY A 96 19.18 2.92 14.82
CA GLY A 96 19.66 2.17 15.99
C GLY A 96 20.82 2.80 16.78
#